data_AF-A0A8H2XX71-F1
#
_entry.id   AF-A0A8H2XX71-F1
#
_cell.length_a   1.000
_cell.length_b   1.000
_cell.length_c   1.000
_cell.angle_alpha   90.00
_cell.angle_beta   90.00
_cell.angle_gamma   90.00
#
_symmetry.space_group_name_H-M   'P 1'
#
loop_
_entity.id
_entity.type
_entity.pdbx_description
1 polymer ?
#
loop_
_entity_poly.entity_id
_entity_poly.type
_entity_poly.pdbx_seq_one_letter_code
_entity_poly.pdbx_strand_id
1 'polypeptide(L)'
;MTQVASKYPSLQGIVDYASAVTFELRQSTSGGPLLVRLNFKNGSDAEFTAYNMFGKNQDVELSEFTSRLSPYGINDLNDWCTTCSNWSDRKCNLIAAANTSTIAYQRIGVSPVGAGFIGAGVTIAVFLAALAVMAFMGLLTFGRKSRKTHPMLPVVSRDNASS
;
A
#
# COMPACT_ATOMS: atom_id res chain seq x y z
N MET A 1 17.10 26.22 -7.80
CA MET A 1 16.42 26.94 -6.70
C MET A 1 15.37 27.90 -7.28
N THR A 2 14.35 28.27 -6.51
CA THR A 2 13.10 28.94 -6.96
C THR A 2 13.26 30.30 -7.65
N GLN A 3 14.45 30.90 -7.65
CA GLN A 3 14.76 32.24 -8.21
C GLN A 3 13.99 33.41 -7.58
N VAL A 4 13.22 33.17 -6.51
CA VAL A 4 12.42 34.20 -5.84
C VAL A 4 13.32 35.26 -5.22
N ALA A 5 14.27 34.88 -4.37
CA ALA A 5 15.17 35.83 -3.72
C ALA A 5 16.14 36.54 -4.70
N SER A 6 16.47 35.90 -5.84
CA SER A 6 17.27 36.52 -6.90
C SER A 6 16.51 37.63 -7.62
N LYS A 7 15.20 37.45 -7.84
CA LYS A 7 14.31 38.42 -8.49
C LYS A 7 13.83 39.52 -7.53
N TYR A 8 13.66 39.18 -6.27
CA TYR A 8 13.18 40.08 -5.21
C TYR A 8 14.21 40.16 -4.09
N PRO A 9 15.23 41.05 -4.21
CA PRO A 9 16.32 41.13 -3.26
C PRO A 9 15.89 41.45 -1.82
N SER A 10 14.73 42.09 -1.63
CA SER A 10 14.15 42.33 -0.29
C SER A 10 13.80 41.06 0.48
N LEU A 11 13.75 39.89 -0.20
CA LEU A 11 13.53 38.59 0.43
C LEU A 11 14.84 37.91 0.85
N GLN A 12 15.99 38.51 0.58
CA GLN A 12 17.28 38.03 1.06
C GLN A 12 17.49 38.52 2.50
N GLY A 13 17.10 37.72 3.48
CA GLY A 13 17.26 38.09 4.89
C GLY A 13 16.63 37.11 5.86
N ILE A 14 16.77 37.41 7.15
CA ILE A 14 16.02 36.76 8.23
C ILE A 14 14.63 37.38 8.26
N VAL A 15 13.61 36.54 8.38
CA VAL A 15 12.22 36.98 8.45
C VAL A 15 11.88 37.56 9.82
N ASP A 16 10.99 38.54 9.84
CA ASP A 16 10.47 39.12 11.08
C ASP A 16 9.51 38.15 11.78
N TYR A 17 9.30 38.37 13.09
CA TYR A 17 8.29 37.65 13.85
C TYR A 17 6.89 37.83 13.25
N ALA A 18 6.09 36.76 13.25
CA ALA A 18 4.79 36.70 12.57
C ALA A 18 4.83 36.91 11.05
N SER A 19 5.98 36.65 10.43
CA SER A 19 6.05 36.41 8.99
C SER A 19 5.31 35.13 8.59
N ALA A 20 4.78 35.12 7.37
CA ALA A 20 4.04 34.01 6.82
C ALA A 20 4.30 33.86 5.33
N VAL A 21 4.49 32.61 4.89
CA VAL A 21 4.50 32.20 3.49
C VAL A 21 3.21 31.44 3.21
N THR A 22 2.54 31.74 2.11
CA THR A 22 1.38 30.97 1.64
C THR A 22 1.59 30.51 0.20
N PHE A 23 1.16 29.28 -0.07
CA PHE A 23 1.01 28.74 -1.41
C PHE A 23 -0.48 28.59 -1.68
N GLU A 24 -1.04 29.47 -2.52
CA GLU A 24 -2.43 29.40 -2.95
C GLU A 24 -2.56 28.51 -4.19
N LEU A 25 -3.49 27.57 -4.14
CA LEU A 25 -3.86 26.75 -5.28
C LEU A 25 -5.08 27.37 -5.97
N ARG A 26 -4.94 27.74 -7.24
CA ARG A 26 -5.91 28.57 -7.96
C ARG A 26 -6.31 27.89 -9.25
N GLN A 27 -7.59 27.97 -9.59
CA GLN A 27 -8.12 27.53 -10.88
C GLN A 27 -9.13 28.56 -11.38
N SER A 28 -9.15 28.82 -12.69
CA SER A 28 -10.19 29.66 -13.28
C SER A 28 -11.55 28.99 -13.19
N THR A 29 -12.61 29.77 -12.98
CA THR A 29 -14.00 29.29 -12.97
C THR A 29 -14.44 28.72 -14.32
N SER A 30 -13.80 29.15 -15.41
CA SER A 30 -13.97 28.61 -16.76
C SER A 30 -13.27 27.26 -16.98
N GLY A 31 -12.66 26.68 -15.93
CA GLY A 31 -11.73 25.56 -16.05
C GLY A 31 -10.34 26.00 -16.51
N GLY A 32 -9.41 25.05 -16.58
CA GLY A 32 -8.01 25.29 -16.96
C GLY A 32 -7.01 24.63 -16.01
N PRO A 33 -5.70 24.89 -16.21
CA PRO A 33 -4.66 24.32 -15.37
C PRO A 33 -4.75 24.85 -13.94
N LEU A 34 -4.30 24.04 -13.00
CA LEU A 34 -4.19 24.40 -11.60
C LEU A 34 -2.89 25.17 -11.39
N LEU A 35 -2.99 26.39 -10.88
CA LEU A 35 -1.87 27.30 -10.70
C LEU A 35 -1.54 27.46 -9.21
N VAL A 36 -0.26 27.67 -8.92
CA VAL A 36 0.29 27.92 -7.60
C VAL A 36 0.79 29.35 -7.56
N ARG A 37 0.25 30.12 -6.62
CA ARG A 37 0.72 31.46 -6.27
C ARG A 37 1.49 31.41 -4.95
N LEU A 38 2.67 32.01 -4.93
CA LEU A 38 3.42 32.25 -3.70
C LEU A 38 3.07 33.64 -3.18
N ASN A 39 2.64 33.75 -1.93
CA ASN A 39 2.59 35.01 -1.23
C ASN A 39 3.51 34.98 -0.01
N PHE A 40 4.04 36.14 0.34
CA PHE A 40 4.81 36.32 1.55
C PHE A 40 4.42 37.63 2.24
N LYS A 41 4.41 37.55 3.56
CA LYS A 41 4.14 38.65 4.48
C LYS A 41 5.28 38.63 5.51
N ASN A 42 5.95 39.75 5.69
CA ASN A 42 7.06 39.86 6.64
C ASN A 42 6.67 40.73 7.84
N GLY A 43 6.29 40.10 8.94
CA GLY A 43 5.85 40.82 10.15
C GLY A 43 4.34 40.99 10.26
N SER A 44 3.89 41.36 11.46
CA SER A 44 2.47 41.56 11.77
C SER A 44 1.84 42.71 10.98
N ASP A 45 2.57 43.80 10.78
CA ASP A 45 2.08 45.03 10.13
C ASP A 45 2.15 44.99 8.59
N ALA A 46 2.75 43.92 8.03
CA ALA A 46 2.81 43.73 6.59
C ALA A 46 1.54 43.04 6.06
N GLU A 47 1.20 43.40 4.82
CA GLU A 47 0.20 42.70 4.01
C GLU A 47 0.84 41.58 3.17
N PHE A 48 0.02 40.61 2.75
CA PHE A 48 0.48 39.57 1.83
C PHE A 48 0.79 40.16 0.46
N THR A 49 2.02 39.93 0.00
CA THR A 49 2.46 40.31 -1.34
C THR A 49 2.70 39.05 -2.18
N ALA A 50 2.17 39.05 -3.41
CA ALA A 50 2.38 37.96 -4.36
C ALA A 50 3.76 38.04 -5.00
N TYR A 51 4.45 36.91 -5.06
CA TYR A 51 5.78 36.76 -5.66
C TYR A 51 5.77 35.68 -6.74
N ASN A 52 6.48 35.95 -7.84
CA ASN A 52 6.59 34.98 -8.92
C ASN A 52 7.77 34.04 -8.71
N MET A 53 7.57 32.76 -9.02
CA MET A 53 8.59 31.72 -8.90
C MET A 53 9.24 31.39 -10.27
N PHE A 54 10.42 30.77 -10.21
CA PHE A 54 11.15 30.19 -11.34
C PHE A 54 11.46 31.16 -12.50
N GLY A 55 11.61 32.45 -12.18
CA GLY A 55 11.90 33.49 -13.17
C GLY A 55 10.69 33.90 -14.03
N LYS A 56 9.48 33.37 -13.74
CA LYS A 56 8.25 33.72 -14.44
C LYS A 56 7.71 35.08 -13.98
N ASN A 57 6.76 35.62 -14.73
CA ASN A 57 6.02 36.85 -14.40
C ASN A 57 4.55 36.57 -14.06
N GLN A 58 4.23 35.31 -13.75
CA GLN A 58 2.88 34.83 -13.48
C GLN A 58 2.92 33.64 -12.50
N ASP A 59 1.74 33.26 -11.99
CA ASP A 59 1.54 32.04 -11.20
C ASP A 59 2.01 30.80 -11.98
N VAL A 60 2.46 29.77 -11.26
CA VAL A 60 3.12 28.61 -11.86
C VAL A 60 2.17 27.41 -11.90
N GLU A 61 2.15 26.64 -12.98
CA GLU A 61 1.36 25.41 -13.01
C GLU A 61 1.80 24.43 -11.90
N LEU A 62 0.84 23.73 -11.28
CA LEU A 62 1.11 22.79 -10.20
C LEU A 62 2.10 21.68 -10.62
N SER A 63 2.01 21.21 -11.87
CA SER A 63 2.93 20.23 -12.47
C SER A 63 4.37 20.77 -12.53
N GLU A 64 4.57 22.02 -12.95
CA GLU A 64 5.88 22.67 -12.97
C GLU A 64 6.40 22.91 -11.55
N PHE A 65 5.53 23.38 -10.64
CA PHE A 65 5.88 23.59 -9.24
C PHE A 65 6.39 22.31 -8.57
N THR A 66 5.63 21.21 -8.70
CA THR A 66 5.98 19.92 -8.12
C THR A 66 7.23 19.32 -8.74
N SER A 67 7.35 19.31 -10.07
CA SER A 67 8.52 18.77 -10.76
C SER A 67 9.81 19.51 -10.44
N ARG A 68 9.78 20.84 -10.28
CA ARG A 68 10.96 21.64 -9.93
C ARG A 68 11.38 21.52 -8.46
N LEU A 69 10.44 21.23 -7.55
CA LEU A 69 10.73 21.13 -6.12
C LEU A 69 10.96 19.71 -5.62
N SER A 70 10.40 18.70 -6.30
CA SER A 70 10.53 17.29 -5.92
C SER A 70 11.98 16.81 -5.71
N PRO A 71 12.98 17.21 -6.53
CA PRO A 71 14.37 16.81 -6.31
C PRO A 71 15.01 17.38 -5.03
N TYR A 72 14.40 18.38 -4.42
CA TYR A 72 14.87 19.03 -3.18
C TYR A 72 14.03 18.66 -1.96
N GLY A 73 12.93 17.94 -2.18
CA GLY A 73 12.06 17.44 -1.12
C GLY A 73 12.58 16.12 -0.56
N ILE A 74 12.43 15.94 0.74
CA ILE A 74 12.48 14.62 1.37
C ILE A 74 11.06 14.07 1.28
N ASN A 75 10.83 13.14 0.36
CA ASN A 75 9.48 12.78 -0.09
C ASN A 75 8.80 11.74 0.82
N ASP A 76 9.59 10.99 1.59
CA ASP A 76 9.06 10.04 2.56
C ASP A 76 9.90 9.96 3.83
N LEU A 77 9.36 9.23 4.80
CA LEU A 77 9.99 9.10 6.11
C LEU A 77 11.30 8.29 6.04
N ASN A 78 11.44 7.32 5.14
CA ASN A 78 12.67 6.54 5.00
C ASN A 78 13.83 7.40 4.44
N ASP A 79 13.54 8.23 3.46
CA ASP A 79 14.46 9.24 2.93
C ASP A 79 14.87 10.22 4.02
N TRP A 80 13.92 10.63 4.88
CA TRP A 80 14.21 11.51 6.02
C TRP A 80 15.14 10.83 7.03
N CYS A 81 14.84 9.58 7.40
CA CYS A 81 15.63 8.80 8.35
C CYS A 81 17.08 8.65 7.88
N THR A 82 17.25 8.33 6.59
CA THR A 82 18.56 8.14 5.97
C THR A 82 19.31 9.46 5.86
N THR A 83 18.65 10.51 5.36
CA THR A 83 19.26 11.84 5.15
C THR A 83 19.69 12.49 6.45
N CYS A 84 18.86 12.42 7.50
CA CYS A 84 19.10 13.09 8.78
C CYS A 84 19.74 12.17 9.84
N SER A 85 19.95 10.89 9.55
CA SER A 85 20.51 9.89 10.48
C SER A 85 19.77 9.80 11.83
N ASN A 86 18.48 10.11 11.87
CA ASN A 86 17.70 10.14 13.10
C ASN A 86 16.91 8.84 13.29
N TRP A 87 17.59 7.81 13.80
CA TRP A 87 17.03 6.47 13.94
C TRP A 87 16.18 6.26 15.19
N SER A 88 16.39 7.08 16.23
CA SER A 88 15.76 6.94 17.56
C SER A 88 14.46 7.73 17.72
N ASP A 89 14.46 9.03 17.38
CA ASP A 89 13.44 9.95 17.89
C ASP A 89 12.14 9.92 17.07
N ARG A 90 12.26 9.51 15.80
CA ARG A 90 11.15 9.46 14.84
C ARG A 90 10.70 8.06 14.50
N LYS A 91 11.05 7.08 15.34
CA LYS A 91 10.69 5.67 15.15
C LYS A 91 11.12 5.12 13.78
N CYS A 92 12.18 5.67 13.21
CA CYS A 92 12.78 5.21 11.95
C CYS A 92 13.23 3.74 12.03
N ASN A 93 13.61 3.29 13.23
CA ASN A 93 13.81 1.88 13.55
C ASN A 93 12.59 0.99 13.24
N LEU A 94 11.36 1.48 13.44
CA LEU A 94 10.14 0.74 13.11
C LEU A 94 9.95 0.63 11.60
N ILE A 95 10.32 1.66 10.83
CA ILE A 95 10.29 1.58 9.36
C ILE A 95 11.35 0.63 8.84
N ALA A 96 12.57 0.67 9.39
CA ALA A 96 13.60 -0.30 9.04
C ALA A 96 13.15 -1.74 9.35
N ALA A 97 12.51 -1.95 10.50
CA ALA A 97 11.93 -3.25 10.89
C ALA A 97 10.74 -3.67 10.01
N ALA A 98 9.87 -2.72 9.65
CA ALA A 98 8.73 -2.97 8.75
C ALA A 98 9.22 -3.31 7.33
N ASN A 99 10.24 -2.60 6.83
CA ASN A 99 10.84 -2.87 5.51
C ASN A 99 11.57 -4.22 5.47
N THR A 100 12.23 -4.63 6.56
CA THR A 100 12.79 -6.00 6.65
C THR A 100 11.67 -7.04 6.70
N SER A 101 10.57 -6.74 7.39
CA SER A 101 9.41 -7.63 7.47
C SER A 101 8.70 -7.77 6.12
N THR A 102 8.49 -6.69 5.37
CA THR A 102 7.88 -6.75 4.03
C THR A 102 8.76 -7.52 3.04
N ILE A 103 10.08 -7.35 3.10
CA ILE A 103 11.00 -8.18 2.30
C ILE A 103 10.92 -9.66 2.72
N ALA A 104 10.85 -9.97 4.02
CA ALA A 104 10.66 -11.34 4.48
C ALA A 104 9.32 -11.95 4.03
N TYR A 105 8.23 -11.17 4.06
CA TYR A 105 6.91 -11.58 3.56
C TYR A 105 6.89 -11.79 2.03
N GLN A 106 7.55 -10.92 1.26
CA GLN A 106 7.69 -11.10 -0.19
C GLN A 106 8.50 -12.36 -0.55
N ARG A 107 9.45 -12.76 0.31
CA ARG A 107 10.23 -14.01 0.16
C ARG A 107 9.43 -15.26 0.54
N ILE A 108 8.47 -15.15 1.45
CA ILE A 108 7.54 -16.22 1.85
C ILE A 108 6.20 -16.03 1.11
N GLY A 109 6.28 -15.90 -0.22
CA GLY A 109 5.10 -15.84 -1.07
C GLY A 109 4.42 -17.20 -1.15
N VAL A 110 3.51 -17.49 -0.23
CA VAL A 110 2.57 -18.61 -0.40
C VAL A 110 1.60 -18.18 -1.51
N SER A 111 1.58 -18.91 -2.62
CA SER A 111 0.66 -18.59 -3.72
C SER A 111 -0.80 -18.62 -3.23
N PRO A 112 -1.71 -17.86 -3.85
CA PRO A 112 -3.14 -17.90 -3.50
C PRO A 112 -3.70 -19.33 -3.47
N VAL A 113 -3.21 -20.17 -4.38
CA VAL A 113 -3.51 -21.60 -4.46
C VAL A 113 -2.92 -22.36 -3.26
N GLY A 114 -1.67 -22.10 -2.89
CA GLY A 114 -1.02 -22.68 -1.71
C GLY A 114 -1.72 -22.33 -0.39
N ALA A 115 -2.17 -21.08 -0.24
CA ALA A 115 -2.92 -20.65 0.93
C ALA A 115 -4.26 -21.39 1.05
N GLY A 116 -4.92 -21.66 -0.09
CA GLY A 116 -6.14 -22.49 -0.15
C GLY A 116 -5.91 -23.92 0.36
N PHE A 117 -4.80 -24.57 -0.04
CA PHE A 117 -4.47 -25.92 0.42
C PHE A 117 -4.18 -25.99 1.91
N ILE A 118 -3.50 -24.97 2.47
CA ILE A 118 -3.24 -24.91 3.91
C ILE A 118 -4.57 -24.78 4.68
N GLY A 119 -5.48 -23.92 4.23
CA GLY A 119 -6.81 -23.79 4.84
C GLY A 119 -7.63 -25.08 4.78
N ALA A 120 -7.63 -25.76 3.62
CA ALA A 120 -8.32 -27.03 3.44
C ALA A 120 -7.73 -28.15 4.32
N GLY A 121 -6.40 -28.24 4.41
CA GLY A 121 -5.74 -29.24 5.24
C GLY A 121 -6.05 -29.06 6.73
N VAL A 122 -5.99 -27.82 7.23
CA VAL A 122 -6.28 -27.51 8.63
C VAL A 122 -7.75 -27.80 8.97
N THR A 123 -8.68 -27.41 8.10
CA THR A 123 -10.12 -27.66 8.33
C THR A 123 -10.43 -29.16 8.36
N ILE A 124 -9.87 -29.95 7.44
CA ILE A 124 -10.02 -31.42 7.47
C ILE A 124 -9.46 -31.99 8.79
N ALA A 125 -8.26 -31.59 9.20
CA ALA A 125 -7.63 -32.10 10.41
C ALA A 125 -8.46 -31.80 11.67
N VAL A 126 -8.93 -30.56 11.81
CA VAL A 126 -9.77 -30.14 12.95
C VAL A 126 -11.11 -30.88 12.93
N PHE A 127 -11.73 -31.03 11.76
CA PHE A 127 -13.00 -31.72 11.63
C PHE A 127 -12.89 -33.21 11.98
N LEU A 128 -11.84 -33.89 11.51
CA LEU A 128 -11.57 -35.28 11.86
C LEU A 128 -11.29 -35.46 13.36
N ALA A 129 -10.54 -34.54 13.97
CA ALA A 129 -10.30 -34.56 15.41
C ALA A 129 -11.61 -34.39 16.20
N ALA A 130 -12.48 -33.46 15.79
CA ALA A 130 -13.79 -33.27 16.41
C ALA A 130 -14.69 -34.51 16.27
N LEU A 131 -14.74 -35.12 15.08
CA LEU A 131 -15.47 -36.38 14.87
C LEU A 131 -14.90 -37.52 15.73
N ALA A 132 -13.59 -37.63 15.86
CA ALA A 132 -12.95 -38.63 16.71
C ALA A 132 -13.33 -38.45 18.20
N VAL A 133 -13.34 -37.21 18.69
CA VAL A 133 -13.78 -36.89 20.07
C VAL A 133 -15.25 -37.26 20.26
N MET A 134 -16.13 -36.88 19.34
CA MET A 134 -17.56 -37.21 19.44
C MET A 134 -17.82 -38.72 19.36
N ALA A 135 -17.06 -39.46 18.55
CA ALA A 135 -17.12 -40.92 18.50
C ALA A 135 -16.63 -41.56 19.81
N PHE A 136 -15.54 -41.04 20.40
CA PHE A 136 -15.04 -41.50 21.70
C PHE A 136 -16.05 -41.28 22.84
N MET A 137 -16.79 -40.15 22.81
CA MET A 137 -17.86 -39.86 23.75
C MET A 137 -19.16 -40.64 23.50
N GLY A 138 -19.19 -41.53 22.50
CA GLY A 138 -20.36 -42.36 22.18
C GLY A 138 -21.52 -41.62 21.47
N LEU A 139 -21.28 -40.40 21.01
CA LEU A 139 -22.30 -39.55 20.35
C LEU A 139 -22.42 -39.83 18.84
N LEU A 140 -21.50 -40.60 18.26
CA LEU A 140 -21.54 -41.00 16.85
C LEU A 140 -21.58 -42.52 16.72
N THR A 141 -22.64 -43.05 16.12
CA THR A 141 -22.77 -44.47 15.76
C THR A 141 -22.50 -44.66 14.27
N PHE A 142 -21.40 -45.33 13.92
CA PHE A 142 -21.13 -45.69 12.53
C PHE A 142 -21.98 -46.91 12.12
N GLY A 143 -23.06 -46.68 11.37
CA GLY A 143 -23.89 -47.74 10.82
C GLY A 143 -23.13 -48.59 9.80
N ARG A 144 -23.01 -49.89 10.05
CA ARG A 144 -22.31 -50.84 9.16
C ARG A 144 -23.17 -51.11 7.92
N LYS A 145 -22.77 -50.62 6.74
CA LYS A 145 -23.51 -50.87 5.49
C LYS A 145 -23.36 -52.35 5.09
N SER A 146 -24.46 -53.10 5.11
CA SER A 146 -24.49 -54.50 4.66
C SER A 146 -24.17 -54.59 3.17
N ARG A 147 -23.16 -55.38 2.82
CA ARG A 147 -22.76 -55.65 1.43
C ARG A 147 -23.81 -56.59 0.83
N LYS A 148 -24.72 -56.07 0.00
CA LYS A 148 -25.64 -56.91 -0.77
C LYS A 148 -24.83 -57.67 -1.83
N THR A 149 -24.71 -58.98 -1.66
CA THR A 149 -24.19 -59.89 -2.69
C THR A 149 -25.19 -59.91 -3.84
N HIS A 150 -24.80 -59.42 -5.01
CA HIS A 150 -25.62 -59.56 -6.21
C HIS A 150 -25.55 -61.02 -6.68
N PRO A 151 -26.68 -61.70 -6.95
CA PRO A 151 -26.66 -63.05 -7.51
C PRO A 151 -26.09 -63.00 -8.92
N MET A 152 -25.06 -63.80 -9.20
CA MET A 152 -24.52 -63.99 -10.54
C MET A 152 -25.51 -64.82 -11.36
N LEU A 153 -25.96 -64.28 -12.50
CA LEU A 153 -26.71 -65.04 -13.50
C LEU A 153 -25.76 -65.95 -14.28
N PRO A 154 -26.19 -67.15 -14.70
CA PRO A 154 -25.34 -68.08 -15.44
C PRO A 154 -25.05 -67.53 -16.85
N VAL A 155 -23.78 -67.57 -17.24
CA VAL A 155 -23.32 -67.29 -18.61
C VAL A 155 -23.64 -68.51 -19.48
N VAL A 156 -24.48 -68.33 -20.49
CA VAL A 156 -24.68 -69.30 -21.57
C VAL A 156 -23.45 -69.24 -22.50
N SER A 157 -22.67 -70.32 -22.52
CA SER A 157 -21.57 -70.49 -23.48
C SER A 157 -22.14 -70.79 -24.86
N ARG A 158 -21.60 -70.12 -25.89
CA ARG A 158 -21.98 -70.28 -27.29
C ARG A 158 -20.89 -71.10 -27.97
N ASP A 159 -21.17 -72.36 -28.25
CA ASP A 159 -20.24 -73.25 -28.94
C ASP A 159 -20.13 -72.86 -30.42
N ASN A 160 -18.89 -72.72 -30.89
CA ASN A 160 -18.55 -72.35 -32.25
C ASN A 160 -18.43 -73.62 -33.10
N ALA A 161 -19.36 -73.83 -34.04
CA ALA A 161 -19.26 -74.89 -35.02
C ALA A 161 -18.25 -74.49 -36.11
N SER A 162 -17.25 -75.36 -36.31
CA SER A 162 -16.26 -75.33 -37.38
C SER A 162 -16.88 -75.61 -38.76
N SER A 163 -16.38 -74.92 -39.78
CA SER A 163 -16.34 -75.40 -41.18
C SER A 163 -15.01 -74.98 -41.78
#